data_AF-A0A0F6SEW1-F1
#
_entry.id   AF-A0A0F6SEW1-F1
#
_cell.length_a   1.000
_cell.length_b   1.000
_cell.length_c   1.000
_cell.angle_alpha   90.00
_cell.angle_beta   90.00
_cell.angle_gamma   90.00
#
_symmetry.space_group_name_H-M   'P 1'
#
loop_
_entity.id
_entity.type
_entity.pdbx_description
1 polymer ?
#
loop_
_entity_poly.entity_id
_entity_poly.type
_entity_poly.pdbx_seq_one_letter_code
_entity_poly.pdbx_strand_id
1 'polypeptide(L)'
;MRWPSRIACAASAALVVLATSLAIRAQERDPLGASRDDGGERIARAGHVSRRARSEARARVEPPVEGSVSVGRHNTGRLLGGREIVESEHVRLKHPNGDQHHGTDELVTLLERSAATVAQQFPGSRLTVGDLSRRRGGRFRPHRSHRSGRDVDVGFYVVDTSGQLVYHDRFVDFRADGTTRANPDWRFDDARNWALVAAMVGQDDAPVQYMFVARWLKQRLLDYAASIGAPQELIDRASAILDQPSRGGRHEDHFHVRIYCPAGDRPRCVDDAPWHAWVARPSAEELAQMRAADSSRRAERARTRRRAEREEARRRERRRARRAAAAAAAATASDTVEEIPGG
;
A
#
# COMPACT_ATOMS: atom_id res chain seq x y z
N MET A 1 15.49 -17.01 -64.40
CA MET A 1 16.31 -17.90 -63.55
C MET A 1 15.47 -18.25 -62.32
N ARG A 2 15.20 -19.55 -62.15
CA ARG A 2 14.21 -20.12 -61.21
C ARG A 2 14.93 -21.11 -60.27
N TRP A 3 14.41 -21.20 -59.03
CA TRP A 3 14.48 -22.29 -58.04
C TRP A 3 15.72 -22.44 -57.13
N PRO A 4 15.61 -23.12 -55.96
CA PRO A 4 14.43 -23.50 -55.13
C PRO A 4 14.58 -23.09 -53.63
N SER A 5 13.53 -22.86 -52.83
CA SER A 5 12.55 -23.77 -52.17
C SER A 5 13.09 -24.70 -51.06
N ARG A 6 12.64 -24.40 -49.83
CA ARG A 6 12.08 -25.26 -48.75
C ARG A 6 12.84 -26.50 -48.27
N ILE A 7 13.05 -26.58 -46.95
CA ILE A 7 12.93 -27.83 -46.17
C ILE A 7 12.08 -27.55 -44.91
N ALA A 8 11.18 -28.49 -44.63
CA ALA A 8 10.24 -28.53 -43.52
C ALA A 8 10.59 -29.67 -42.54
N CYS A 9 9.92 -29.65 -41.38
CA CYS A 9 9.61 -30.77 -40.48
C CYS A 9 10.72 -31.41 -39.63
N ALA A 10 10.55 -31.36 -38.30
CA ALA A 10 10.40 -32.56 -37.47
C ALA A 10 9.77 -32.23 -36.12
N ALA A 11 8.65 -32.89 -35.84
CA ALA A 11 7.99 -32.99 -34.54
C ALA A 11 8.51 -34.21 -33.77
N SER A 12 8.45 -34.18 -32.43
CA SER A 12 8.38 -35.30 -31.44
C SER A 12 9.01 -34.83 -30.12
N ALA A 13 8.59 -35.21 -28.91
CA ALA A 13 7.53 -36.06 -28.43
C ALA A 13 7.27 -35.70 -26.95
N ALA A 14 6.06 -35.98 -26.48
CA ALA A 14 5.68 -35.94 -25.08
C ALA A 14 6.41 -37.01 -24.27
N LEU A 15 6.72 -36.71 -23.00
CA LEU A 15 6.85 -37.72 -21.96
C LEU A 15 6.10 -37.29 -20.70
N VAL A 16 5.05 -38.04 -20.41
CA VAL A 16 4.31 -38.07 -19.15
C VAL A 16 5.06 -39.00 -18.20
N VAL A 17 5.31 -38.56 -16.96
CA VAL A 17 5.62 -39.47 -15.85
C VAL A 17 4.72 -39.11 -14.68
N LEU A 18 3.91 -40.09 -14.29
CA LEU A 18 2.98 -40.08 -13.16
C LEU A 18 3.67 -40.55 -11.88
N ALA A 19 3.39 -39.82 -10.80
CA ALA A 19 3.25 -40.17 -9.39
C ALA A 19 3.92 -41.43 -8.81
N THR A 20 4.60 -41.23 -7.68
CA THR A 20 4.44 -42.10 -6.50
C THR A 20 4.44 -41.28 -5.20
N SER A 21 3.35 -41.43 -4.44
CA SER A 21 3.18 -40.93 -3.09
C SER A 21 3.80 -41.90 -2.09
N LEU A 22 4.50 -41.40 -1.07
CA LEU A 22 4.73 -42.14 0.17
C LEU A 22 4.48 -41.24 1.36
N ALA A 23 3.35 -41.51 2.02
CA ALA A 23 3.01 -41.02 3.34
C ALA A 23 3.71 -41.90 4.37
N ILE A 24 4.48 -41.28 5.28
CA ILE A 24 4.95 -41.93 6.50
C ILE A 24 4.20 -41.28 7.67
N ARG A 25 3.25 -42.03 8.23
CA ARG A 25 2.73 -41.84 9.59
C ARG A 25 3.62 -42.65 10.52
N ALA A 26 4.08 -42.02 11.60
CA ALA A 26 4.58 -42.72 12.78
C ALA A 26 4.03 -42.03 14.03
N GLN A 27 3.78 -42.87 15.02
CA GLN A 27 2.78 -42.75 16.06
C GLN A 27 3.37 -42.19 17.36
N GLU A 28 2.48 -41.64 18.18
CA GLU A 28 2.66 -41.10 19.53
C GLU A 28 3.45 -42.01 20.47
N ARG A 29 4.21 -41.41 21.40
CA ARG A 29 4.28 -41.82 22.82
C ARG A 29 4.63 -40.62 23.71
N ASP A 30 3.71 -40.29 24.62
CA ASP A 30 3.99 -39.62 25.89
C ASP A 30 4.64 -40.60 26.87
N PRO A 31 5.41 -40.11 27.87
CA PRO A 31 4.88 -40.25 29.23
C PRO A 31 5.14 -39.05 30.17
N LEU A 32 4.08 -38.74 30.93
CA LEU A 32 3.95 -38.34 32.33
C LEU A 32 5.23 -38.03 33.16
N GLY A 33 5.19 -36.88 33.86
CA GLY A 33 6.12 -36.54 34.94
C GLY A 33 5.71 -35.30 35.78
N ALA A 34 4.73 -35.49 36.67
CA ALA A 34 4.50 -34.87 37.99
C ALA A 34 4.84 -33.38 38.30
N SER A 35 3.75 -32.63 38.55
CA SER A 35 3.42 -31.77 39.70
C SER A 35 4.53 -31.18 40.60
N ARG A 36 4.45 -29.86 40.81
CA ARG A 36 4.44 -29.23 42.15
C ARG A 36 3.50 -28.02 42.16
N ASP A 37 2.39 -28.19 42.87
CA ASP A 37 1.56 -27.12 43.44
C ASP A 37 2.36 -26.33 44.48
N ASP A 38 2.18 -25.01 44.53
CA ASP A 38 2.10 -24.32 45.82
C ASP A 38 1.12 -23.15 45.73
N GLY A 39 0.15 -23.17 46.64
CA GLY A 39 -0.96 -22.23 46.73
C GLY A 39 -0.57 -21.00 47.56
N GLY A 40 -1.07 -19.84 47.13
CA GLY A 40 -0.83 -18.57 47.83
C GLY A 40 -1.88 -17.53 47.48
N GLU A 41 -3.06 -17.71 48.08
CA GLU A 41 -4.11 -16.77 48.48
C GLU A 41 -4.38 -15.45 47.72
N ARG A 42 -5.68 -15.27 47.42
CA ARG A 42 -6.29 -14.12 46.78
C ARG A 42 -6.43 -12.95 47.77
N ILE A 43 -5.98 -11.77 47.37
CA ILE A 43 -6.52 -10.50 47.87
C ILE A 43 -6.98 -9.67 46.67
N ALA A 44 -8.30 -9.56 46.51
CA ALA A 44 -8.93 -8.82 45.44
C ALA A 44 -8.82 -7.30 45.68
N ARG A 45 -8.12 -6.58 44.79
CA ARG A 45 -8.31 -5.14 44.58
C ARG A 45 -8.79 -4.90 43.15
N ALA A 46 -9.98 -4.31 43.06
CA ALA A 46 -10.65 -3.89 41.84
C ALA A 46 -9.79 -2.88 41.05
N GLY A 47 -9.76 -3.00 39.72
CA GLY A 47 -9.21 -1.95 38.86
C GLY A 47 -8.49 -2.37 37.56
N HIS A 48 -8.53 -3.63 37.13
CA HIS A 48 -7.98 -4.02 35.82
C HIS A 48 -9.06 -4.11 34.75
N VAL A 49 -9.35 -2.99 34.09
CA VAL A 49 -9.97 -3.03 32.76
C VAL A 49 -8.99 -3.75 31.83
N SER A 50 -9.38 -4.94 31.37
CA SER A 50 -8.51 -5.84 30.61
C SER A 50 -7.92 -5.16 29.37
N ARG A 51 -6.70 -5.55 28.99
CA ARG A 51 -6.07 -5.12 27.71
C ARG A 51 -6.98 -5.39 26.52
N ARG A 52 -7.83 -6.42 26.60
CA ARG A 52 -8.85 -6.78 25.60
C ARG A 52 -9.96 -5.73 25.47
N ALA A 53 -10.45 -5.21 26.60
CA ALA A 53 -11.42 -4.10 26.59
C ALA A 53 -10.82 -2.80 26.03
N ARG A 54 -9.50 -2.58 26.21
CA ARG A 54 -8.79 -1.44 25.56
C ARG A 54 -8.53 -1.68 24.07
N SER A 55 -8.36 -2.92 23.62
CA SER A 55 -8.18 -3.24 22.19
C SER A 55 -9.49 -3.16 21.41
N GLU A 56 -10.61 -3.55 22.02
CA GLU A 56 -11.94 -3.43 21.41
C GLU A 56 -12.41 -1.96 21.34
N ALA A 57 -12.01 -1.12 22.31
CA ALA A 57 -12.28 0.32 22.28
C ALA A 57 -11.48 1.12 21.21
N ARG A 58 -10.49 0.50 20.53
CA ARG A 58 -9.61 1.17 19.55
C ARG A 58 -9.92 0.89 18.08
N ALA A 59 -10.82 -0.04 17.77
CA ALA A 59 -11.42 -0.11 16.45
C ALA A 59 -12.51 0.98 16.33
N ARG A 60 -12.13 2.26 16.43
CA ARG A 60 -12.98 3.30 15.86
C ARG A 60 -12.97 3.02 14.36
N VAL A 61 -14.04 2.40 13.87
CA VAL A 61 -14.39 2.45 12.46
C VAL A 61 -14.52 3.94 12.16
N GLU A 62 -13.44 4.53 11.64
CA GLU A 62 -13.49 5.90 11.12
C GLU A 62 -14.54 5.86 10.00
N PRO A 63 -15.44 6.87 9.95
CA PRO A 63 -16.46 6.92 8.92
C PRO A 63 -15.81 6.80 7.54
N PRO A 64 -16.49 6.19 6.55
CA PRO A 64 -15.97 6.13 5.19
C PRO A 64 -15.54 7.53 4.76
N VAL A 65 -14.30 7.62 4.28
CA VAL A 65 -13.77 8.81 3.63
C VAL A 65 -14.10 8.70 2.15
N GLU A 66 -14.54 9.80 1.55
CA GLU A 66 -14.59 9.91 0.09
C GLU A 66 -13.14 10.09 -0.39
N GLY A 67 -12.66 9.17 -1.23
CA GLY A 67 -11.25 9.10 -1.64
C GLY A 67 -10.30 8.63 -0.54
N SER A 68 -9.01 8.78 -0.82
CA SER A 68 -7.93 8.42 0.09
C SER A 68 -7.51 9.59 0.98
N VAL A 69 -7.00 9.27 2.19
CA VAL A 69 -6.43 10.27 3.11
C VAL A 69 -5.19 9.71 3.79
N SER A 70 -4.06 10.40 3.60
CA SER A 70 -2.83 10.23 4.35
C SER A 70 -2.94 10.90 5.73
N VAL A 71 -2.58 10.17 6.79
CA VAL A 71 -2.62 10.71 8.16
C VAL A 71 -1.29 10.49 8.84
N GLY A 72 -0.74 11.56 9.41
CA GLY A 72 0.55 11.57 10.10
C GLY A 72 1.74 11.58 9.15
N ARG A 73 2.88 11.09 9.65
CA ARG A 73 4.14 11.02 8.90
C ARG A 73 4.23 9.71 8.13
N HIS A 74 5.00 9.71 7.04
CA HIS A 74 5.36 8.54 6.25
C HIS A 74 5.76 7.28 7.06
N ASN A 75 6.40 7.45 8.21
CA ASN A 75 6.92 6.37 9.05
C ASN A 75 6.13 6.10 10.36
N THR A 76 5.09 6.87 10.66
CA THR A 76 4.29 6.74 11.91
C THR A 76 2.80 6.98 11.67
N GLY A 77 2.39 7.02 10.41
CA GLY A 77 1.04 7.34 9.96
C GLY A 77 0.13 6.14 9.71
N ARG A 78 -1.01 6.45 9.11
CA ARG A 78 -2.01 5.51 8.59
C ARG A 78 -2.57 6.00 7.25
N LEU A 79 -3.20 5.09 6.53
CA LEU A 79 -3.92 5.36 5.29
C LEU A 79 -5.41 5.09 5.50
N LEU A 80 -6.26 6.01 5.07
CA LEU A 80 -7.72 5.85 5.06
C LEU A 80 -8.20 5.84 3.62
N GLY A 81 -9.15 4.97 3.28
CA GLY A 81 -9.72 4.93 1.93
C GLY A 81 -8.68 4.73 0.82
N GLY A 82 -7.55 4.09 1.11
CA GLY A 82 -6.45 3.96 0.16
C GLY A 82 -6.87 3.27 -1.13
N ARG A 83 -6.40 3.81 -2.25
CA ARG A 83 -6.60 3.24 -3.59
C ARG A 83 -5.62 2.09 -3.80
N GLU A 84 -6.15 0.97 -4.25
CA GLU A 84 -5.34 -0.18 -4.66
C GLU A 84 -4.79 0.04 -6.08
N ILE A 85 -3.49 -0.15 -6.27
CA ILE A 85 -2.90 -0.24 -7.60
C ILE A 85 -3.05 -1.66 -8.13
N VAL A 86 -3.51 -1.80 -9.36
CA VAL A 86 -3.75 -3.09 -10.02
C VAL A 86 -2.88 -3.22 -11.26
N GLU A 87 -2.64 -4.46 -11.69
CA GLU A 87 -1.95 -4.70 -12.96
C GLU A 87 -2.73 -4.12 -14.14
N SER A 88 -2.00 -3.59 -15.11
CA SER A 88 -2.55 -2.99 -16.32
C SER A 88 -1.61 -3.23 -17.50
N GLU A 89 -1.95 -2.64 -18.64
CA GLU A 89 -1.08 -2.65 -19.82
C GLU A 89 0.33 -2.11 -19.50
N HIS A 90 0.43 -1.07 -18.66
CA HIS A 90 1.69 -0.40 -18.37
C HIS A 90 2.21 -0.66 -16.95
N VAL A 91 1.46 -1.34 -16.09
CA VAL A 91 1.86 -1.65 -14.71
C VAL A 91 1.89 -3.16 -14.52
N ARG A 92 2.94 -3.65 -13.87
CA ARG A 92 2.99 -5.00 -13.33
C ARG A 92 3.31 -4.98 -11.85
N LEU A 93 2.76 -5.92 -11.11
CA LEU A 93 3.05 -6.06 -9.68
C LEU A 93 4.18 -7.05 -9.49
N LYS A 94 5.16 -6.70 -8.65
CA LYS A 94 6.23 -7.62 -8.26
C LYS A 94 5.67 -8.83 -7.48
N HIS A 95 4.70 -8.57 -6.60
CA HIS A 95 4.05 -9.58 -5.75
C HIS A 95 2.52 -9.48 -5.85
N PRO A 96 1.88 -9.92 -6.94
CA PRO A 96 0.46 -9.65 -7.20
C PRO A 96 -0.51 -10.14 -6.09
N ASN A 97 -0.12 -11.15 -5.31
CA ASN A 97 -0.90 -11.68 -4.19
C ASN A 97 -0.63 -10.99 -2.84
N GLY A 98 0.16 -9.91 -2.81
CA GLY A 98 0.51 -9.16 -1.60
C GLY A 98 -0.59 -8.22 -1.10
N ASP A 99 -0.55 -7.83 0.18
CA ASP A 99 -1.48 -6.87 0.79
C ASP A 99 -0.96 -5.42 0.81
N GLN A 100 0.20 -5.17 0.17
CA GLN A 100 0.93 -3.91 0.17
C GLN A 100 0.63 -3.00 -1.03
N HIS A 101 -0.45 -3.19 -1.78
CA HIS A 101 -0.69 -2.41 -3.02
C HIS A 101 -1.55 -1.15 -2.83
N HIS A 102 -1.55 -0.54 -1.64
CA HIS A 102 -2.45 0.58 -1.38
C HIS A 102 -1.69 1.91 -1.19
N GLY A 103 -2.15 2.93 -1.90
CA GLY A 103 -1.61 4.29 -1.86
C GLY A 103 -2.69 5.34 -1.65
N THR A 104 -2.25 6.59 -1.60
CA THR A 104 -3.11 7.74 -1.87
C THR A 104 -3.47 7.78 -3.35
N ASP A 105 -4.56 8.45 -3.69
CA ASP A 105 -5.03 8.61 -5.07
C ASP A 105 -3.99 9.31 -5.92
N GLU A 106 -3.29 10.28 -5.33
CA GLU A 106 -2.18 11.03 -5.92
C GLU A 106 -1.01 10.09 -6.25
N LEU A 107 -0.60 9.23 -5.31
CA LEU A 107 0.51 8.29 -5.55
C LEU A 107 0.17 7.26 -6.63
N VAL A 108 -1.04 6.69 -6.61
CA VAL A 108 -1.45 5.69 -7.61
C VAL A 108 -1.56 6.34 -8.99
N THR A 109 -2.15 7.53 -9.07
CA THR A 109 -2.22 8.30 -10.32
C THR A 109 -0.85 8.66 -10.87
N LEU A 110 0.08 9.10 -10.02
CA LEU A 110 1.48 9.38 -10.39
C LEU A 110 2.14 8.17 -11.04
N LEU A 111 1.98 6.98 -10.44
CA LEU A 111 2.55 5.73 -10.94
C LEU A 111 1.96 5.34 -12.29
N GLU A 112 0.63 5.33 -12.41
CA GLU A 112 -0.08 4.95 -13.64
C GLU A 112 0.28 5.88 -14.81
N ARG A 113 0.28 7.20 -14.58
CA ARG A 113 0.66 8.20 -15.60
C ARG A 113 2.13 8.13 -15.97
N SER A 114 3.01 7.92 -15.00
CA SER A 114 4.45 7.78 -15.29
C SER A 114 4.72 6.53 -16.12
N ALA A 115 4.09 5.41 -15.76
CA ALA A 115 4.19 4.16 -16.51
C ALA A 115 3.69 4.31 -17.96
N ALA A 116 2.53 4.96 -18.15
CA ALA A 116 2.00 5.25 -19.48
C ALA A 116 2.93 6.18 -20.29
N THR A 117 3.51 7.20 -19.65
CA THR A 117 4.45 8.12 -20.29
C THR A 117 5.71 7.40 -20.79
N VAL A 118 6.26 6.50 -19.98
CA VAL A 118 7.40 5.67 -20.40
C VAL A 118 7.00 4.73 -21.54
N ALA A 119 5.82 4.10 -21.47
CA ALA A 119 5.34 3.22 -22.53
C ALA A 119 5.09 3.94 -23.87
N GLN A 120 4.70 5.22 -23.84
CA GLN A 120 4.57 6.05 -25.04
C GLN A 120 5.91 6.30 -25.73
N GLN A 121 6.97 6.55 -24.94
CA GLN A 121 8.33 6.75 -25.48
C GLN A 121 8.99 5.42 -25.87
N PHE A 122 8.68 4.36 -25.14
CA PHE A 122 9.26 3.04 -25.27
C PHE A 122 8.15 1.97 -25.27
N PRO A 123 7.54 1.68 -26.44
CA PRO A 123 6.44 0.73 -26.55
C PRO A 123 6.74 -0.63 -25.91
N GLY A 124 5.74 -1.21 -25.22
CA GLY A 124 5.85 -2.48 -24.51
C GLY A 124 6.45 -2.40 -23.09
N SER A 125 6.82 -1.20 -22.63
CA SER A 125 7.34 -1.00 -21.27
C SER A 125 6.24 -1.13 -20.21
N ARG A 126 6.52 -1.90 -19.17
CA ARG A 126 5.67 -2.05 -17.98
C ARG A 126 6.45 -1.71 -16.73
N LEU A 127 5.94 -0.77 -15.94
CA LEU A 127 6.54 -0.40 -14.66
C LEU A 127 6.38 -1.54 -13.65
N THR A 128 7.47 -2.00 -13.06
CA THR A 128 7.41 -2.99 -11.97
C THR A 128 7.19 -2.28 -10.64
N VAL A 129 5.98 -2.41 -10.10
CA VAL A 129 5.59 -1.82 -8.82
C VAL A 129 5.72 -2.88 -7.70
N GLY A 130 6.44 -2.52 -6.65
CA GLY A 130 6.62 -3.30 -5.43
C GLY A 130 5.68 -2.87 -4.33
N ASP A 131 6.20 -2.79 -3.10
CA ASP A 131 5.40 -2.50 -1.92
C ASP A 131 5.02 -1.02 -1.89
N LEU A 132 3.72 -0.71 -1.82
CA LEU A 132 3.18 0.55 -1.33
C LEU A 132 2.86 0.38 0.17
N SER A 133 1.73 0.88 0.65
CA SER A 133 1.23 0.65 2.00
C SER A 133 0.26 -0.52 2.04
N ARG A 134 0.03 -1.05 3.25
CA ARG A 134 -1.16 -1.87 3.51
C ARG A 134 -2.44 -1.07 3.29
N ARG A 135 -3.57 -1.74 3.10
CA ARG A 135 -4.91 -1.11 2.95
C ARG A 135 -5.25 -0.02 3.97
N ARG A 136 -4.78 -0.16 5.22
CA ARG A 136 -4.97 0.85 6.29
C ARG A 136 -3.66 1.55 6.70
N GLY A 137 -2.61 1.36 5.92
CA GLY A 137 -1.25 1.79 6.25
C GLY A 137 -0.72 1.10 7.50
N GLY A 138 0.05 1.85 8.29
CA GLY A 138 0.66 1.35 9.52
C GLY A 138 1.94 0.55 9.29
N ARG A 139 2.51 0.03 10.39
CA ARG A 139 3.82 -0.63 10.37
C ARG A 139 3.72 -2.04 9.78
N PHE A 140 4.65 -2.37 8.88
CA PHE A 140 4.91 -3.73 8.43
C PHE A 140 6.41 -3.90 8.16
N ARG A 141 6.92 -5.13 8.21
CA ARG A 141 8.34 -5.43 7.95
C ARG A 141 8.52 -5.73 6.45
N PRO A 142 9.70 -5.48 5.87
CA PRO A 142 10.89 -4.88 6.50
C PRO A 142 10.85 -3.34 6.60
N HIS A 143 9.81 -2.73 6.02
CA HIS A 143 9.73 -1.30 5.78
C HIS A 143 9.69 -0.41 7.03
N ARG A 144 10.48 0.66 7.00
CA ARG A 144 10.46 1.67 8.07
C ARG A 144 9.42 2.75 7.79
N SER A 145 9.20 3.11 6.53
CA SER A 145 8.14 3.99 6.01
C SER A 145 6.97 3.18 5.42
N HIS A 146 6.31 3.63 4.35
CA HIS A 146 5.14 2.98 3.73
C HIS A 146 3.92 2.90 4.62
N ARG A 147 3.81 3.78 5.63
CA ARG A 147 2.73 3.68 6.62
C ARG A 147 1.52 4.53 6.30
N SER A 148 1.65 5.47 5.37
CA SER A 148 0.64 6.51 5.15
C SER A 148 0.20 6.66 3.69
N GLY A 149 0.46 5.67 2.82
CA GLY A 149 0.05 5.70 1.40
C GLY A 149 0.85 6.65 0.52
N ARG A 150 2.06 7.03 0.93
CA ARG A 150 2.90 8.04 0.25
C ARG A 150 4.26 7.52 -0.22
N ASP A 151 4.56 6.25 0.05
CA ASP A 151 5.82 5.61 -0.36
C ASP A 151 5.51 4.42 -1.28
N VAL A 152 6.39 4.15 -2.23
CA VAL A 152 6.35 3.00 -3.13
C VAL A 152 7.75 2.56 -3.54
N ASP A 153 7.98 1.25 -3.59
CA ASP A 153 9.17 0.69 -4.23
C ASP A 153 8.90 0.39 -5.70
N VAL A 154 9.79 0.80 -6.60
CA VAL A 154 9.66 0.66 -8.04
C VAL A 154 10.92 0.04 -8.61
N GLY A 155 10.80 -1.11 -9.26
CA GLY A 155 11.92 -1.78 -9.89
C GLY A 155 12.44 -1.01 -11.08
N PHE A 156 13.77 -1.05 -11.30
CA PHE A 156 14.37 -0.48 -12.50
C PHE A 156 13.89 -1.19 -13.77
N TYR A 157 13.88 -0.45 -14.88
CA TYR A 157 13.85 -1.06 -16.20
C TYR A 157 15.19 -1.74 -16.46
N VAL A 158 15.11 -2.99 -16.92
CA VAL A 158 16.26 -3.85 -17.19
C VAL A 158 16.16 -4.33 -18.63
N VAL A 159 17.28 -4.36 -19.34
CA VAL A 159 17.37 -4.91 -20.69
C VAL A 159 18.44 -5.98 -20.78
N ASP A 160 18.32 -6.88 -21.74
CA ASP A 160 19.40 -7.82 -22.10
C ASP A 160 20.40 -7.18 -23.08
N THR A 161 21.38 -7.96 -23.55
CA THR A 161 22.40 -7.54 -24.51
C THR A 161 21.85 -7.16 -25.89
N SER A 162 20.61 -7.57 -26.21
CA SER A 162 19.90 -7.20 -27.43
C SER A 162 18.99 -5.97 -27.25
N GLY A 163 18.99 -5.37 -26.05
CA GLY A 163 18.15 -4.23 -25.71
C GLY A 163 16.68 -4.60 -25.44
N GLN A 164 16.35 -5.88 -25.33
CA GLN A 164 14.99 -6.32 -25.03
C GLN A 164 14.72 -6.21 -23.53
N LEU A 165 13.51 -5.77 -23.19
CA LEU A 165 13.08 -5.62 -21.80
C LEU A 165 13.04 -6.95 -21.07
N VAL A 166 13.57 -6.96 -19.86
CA VAL A 166 13.59 -8.09 -18.96
C VAL A 166 12.73 -7.79 -17.74
N TYR A 167 11.81 -8.70 -17.42
CA TYR A 167 11.04 -8.66 -16.17
C TYR A 167 11.46 -9.80 -15.26
N HIS A 168 11.58 -9.49 -13.97
CA HIS A 168 11.98 -10.46 -12.95
C HIS A 168 11.06 -10.37 -11.71
N ASP A 169 11.03 -11.45 -10.92
CA ASP A 169 10.22 -11.58 -9.69
C ASP A 169 10.84 -10.83 -8.49
N ARG A 170 12.11 -10.48 -8.61
CA ARG A 170 12.89 -9.71 -7.65
C ARG A 170 13.43 -8.46 -8.32
N PHE A 171 13.60 -7.42 -7.50
CA PHE A 171 14.39 -6.26 -7.87
C PHE A 171 15.85 -6.67 -8.11
N VAL A 172 16.49 -6.02 -9.07
CA VAL A 172 17.79 -6.41 -9.62
C VAL A 172 18.80 -5.35 -9.25
N ASP A 173 19.84 -5.72 -8.50
CA ASP A 173 20.91 -4.79 -8.10
C ASP A 173 21.83 -4.44 -9.26
N PHE A 174 22.25 -3.17 -9.35
CA PHE A 174 23.16 -2.68 -10.37
C PHE A 174 24.38 -1.97 -9.79
N ARG A 175 25.53 -2.22 -10.42
CA ARG A 175 26.79 -1.51 -10.18
C ARG A 175 26.84 -0.19 -10.95
N ALA A 176 27.90 0.59 -10.70
CA ALA A 176 28.13 1.87 -11.36
C ALA A 176 28.18 1.78 -12.89
N ASP A 177 28.75 0.70 -13.42
CA ASP A 177 28.84 0.43 -14.86
C ASP A 177 27.52 -0.05 -15.49
N GLY A 178 26.44 -0.18 -14.70
CA GLY A 178 25.14 -0.64 -15.16
C GLY A 178 25.04 -2.15 -15.32
N THR A 179 26.03 -2.91 -14.84
CA THR A 179 25.99 -4.39 -14.81
C THR A 179 25.37 -4.89 -13.51
N THR A 180 24.85 -6.12 -13.54
CA THR A 180 24.31 -6.82 -12.37
C THR A 180 25.03 -8.15 -12.12
N ARG A 181 24.92 -8.68 -10.89
CA ARG A 181 25.32 -10.06 -10.56
C ARG A 181 24.24 -11.08 -10.87
N ALA A 182 22.99 -10.65 -11.00
CA ALA A 182 21.87 -11.55 -11.22
C ALA A 182 21.99 -12.31 -12.55
N ASN A 183 22.46 -11.62 -13.59
CA ASN A 183 22.71 -12.18 -14.91
C ASN A 183 23.73 -11.31 -15.68
N PRO A 184 24.81 -11.89 -16.25
CA PRO A 184 25.84 -11.14 -16.97
C PRO A 184 25.35 -10.47 -18.25
N ASP A 185 24.19 -10.84 -18.78
CA ASP A 185 23.59 -10.25 -19.99
C ASP A 185 22.65 -9.08 -19.66
N TRP A 186 22.28 -8.89 -18.40
CA TRP A 186 21.35 -7.83 -18.01
C TRP A 186 22.05 -6.51 -17.74
N ARG A 187 21.44 -5.43 -18.18
CA ARG A 187 21.92 -4.06 -18.04
C ARG A 187 20.82 -3.15 -17.50
N PHE A 188 21.25 -2.14 -16.74
CA PHE A 188 20.41 -1.03 -16.35
C PHE A 188 20.03 -0.23 -17.59
N ASP A 189 18.73 -0.05 -17.86
CA ASP A 189 18.26 0.71 -19.02
C ASP A 189 18.22 2.21 -18.70
N ASP A 190 19.29 2.93 -19.05
CA ASP A 190 19.40 4.36 -18.77
C ASP A 190 18.25 5.17 -19.35
N ALA A 191 17.83 4.84 -20.57
CA ALA A 191 16.81 5.57 -21.30
C ALA A 191 15.44 5.48 -20.62
N ARG A 192 15.00 4.25 -20.31
CA ARG A 192 13.70 4.03 -19.66
C ARG A 192 13.69 4.48 -18.20
N ASN A 193 14.78 4.26 -17.47
CA ASN A 193 14.86 4.71 -16.08
C ASN A 193 14.93 6.23 -15.99
N TRP A 194 15.62 6.92 -16.90
CA TRP A 194 15.56 8.38 -16.97
C TRP A 194 14.17 8.88 -17.35
N ALA A 195 13.51 8.27 -18.35
CA ALA A 195 12.15 8.64 -18.73
C ALA A 195 11.15 8.49 -17.57
N LEU A 196 11.33 7.48 -16.71
CA LEU A 196 10.55 7.31 -15.49
C LEU A 196 10.78 8.46 -14.49
N VAL A 197 12.04 8.80 -14.23
CA VAL A 197 12.42 9.93 -13.35
C VAL A 197 11.79 11.21 -13.88
N ALA A 198 11.97 11.49 -15.17
CA ALA A 198 11.43 12.67 -15.83
C ALA A 198 9.91 12.76 -15.72
N ALA A 199 9.20 11.66 -15.99
CA ALA A 199 7.74 11.60 -15.91
C ALA A 199 7.21 11.81 -14.48
N MET A 200 7.93 11.35 -13.46
CA MET A 200 7.56 11.60 -12.06
C MET A 200 7.87 13.03 -11.61
N VAL A 201 8.99 13.60 -12.05
CA VAL A 201 9.37 14.99 -11.71
C VAL A 201 8.38 16.00 -12.29
N GLY A 202 7.85 15.75 -13.49
CA GLY A 202 6.94 16.64 -14.20
C GLY A 202 5.49 16.65 -13.72
N GLN A 203 5.12 15.87 -12.70
CA GLN A 203 3.75 15.79 -12.19
C GLN A 203 3.58 16.61 -10.90
N ASP A 204 3.12 17.85 -11.05
CA ASP A 204 2.99 18.81 -9.94
C ASP A 204 1.77 18.55 -9.02
N ASP A 205 0.83 17.70 -9.43
CA ASP A 205 -0.31 17.27 -8.60
C ASP A 205 0.09 16.26 -7.51
N ALA A 206 1.18 15.53 -7.71
CA ALA A 206 1.77 14.62 -6.73
C ALA A 206 3.29 14.84 -6.58
N PRO A 207 3.73 15.99 -6.03
CA PRO A 207 5.16 16.32 -6.01
C PRO A 207 5.98 15.26 -5.28
N VAL A 208 7.00 14.74 -5.96
CA VAL A 208 7.94 13.79 -5.36
C VAL A 208 8.87 14.51 -4.39
N GLN A 209 8.93 13.99 -3.17
CA GLN A 209 9.85 14.43 -2.13
C GLN A 209 11.22 13.75 -2.26
N TYR A 210 11.20 12.43 -2.41
CA TYR A 210 12.41 11.63 -2.55
C TYR A 210 12.19 10.56 -3.60
N MET A 211 13.25 10.26 -4.33
CA MET A 211 13.39 9.05 -5.12
C MET A 211 14.72 8.42 -4.71
N PHE A 212 14.68 7.60 -3.66
CA PHE A 212 15.89 7.02 -3.12
C PHE A 212 16.48 6.01 -4.09
N VAL A 213 17.78 6.14 -4.34
CA VAL A 213 18.56 5.34 -5.27
C VAL A 213 20.03 5.35 -4.87
N ALA A 214 20.79 4.33 -5.27
CA ALA A 214 22.23 4.32 -5.03
C ALA A 214 22.93 5.52 -5.69
N ARG A 215 23.92 6.09 -5.01
CA ARG A 215 24.60 7.32 -5.45
C ARG A 215 25.20 7.21 -6.85
N TRP A 216 25.74 6.04 -7.20
CA TRP A 216 26.31 5.81 -8.54
C TRP A 216 25.24 5.71 -9.63
N LEU A 217 24.06 5.18 -9.31
CA LEU A 217 22.93 5.14 -10.26
C LEU A 217 22.30 6.52 -10.42
N LYS A 218 22.24 7.33 -9.34
CA LYS A 218 21.91 8.76 -9.46
C LYS A 218 22.85 9.44 -10.46
N GLN A 219 24.16 9.29 -10.29
CA GLN A 219 25.14 9.92 -11.18
C GLN A 219 24.94 9.44 -12.63
N ARG A 220 24.80 8.13 -12.84
CA ARG A 220 24.55 7.53 -14.15
C ARG A 220 23.31 8.11 -14.84
N LEU A 221 22.20 8.28 -14.12
CA LEU A 221 20.97 8.88 -14.64
C LEU A 221 21.16 10.34 -15.04
N LEU A 222 21.86 11.13 -14.22
CA LEU A 222 22.12 12.54 -14.50
C LEU A 222 23.12 12.71 -15.66
N ASP A 223 24.14 11.85 -15.76
CA ASP A 223 25.07 11.82 -16.89
C ASP A 223 24.33 11.47 -18.19
N TYR A 224 23.44 10.48 -18.14
CA TYR A 224 22.59 10.12 -19.28
C TYR A 224 21.69 11.29 -19.69
N ALA A 225 21.02 11.94 -18.73
CA ALA A 225 20.17 13.09 -18.97
C ALA A 225 20.92 14.24 -19.66
N ALA A 226 22.13 14.55 -19.18
CA ALA A 226 22.99 15.55 -19.81
C ALA A 226 23.41 15.15 -21.22
N SER A 227 23.74 13.86 -21.44
CA SER A 227 24.19 13.35 -22.73
C SER A 227 23.13 13.46 -23.83
N ILE A 228 21.84 13.38 -23.47
CA ILE A 228 20.72 13.53 -24.39
C ILE A 228 20.19 14.98 -24.47
N GLY A 229 20.83 15.93 -23.79
CA GLY A 229 20.40 17.33 -23.79
C GLY A 229 19.07 17.58 -23.09
N ALA A 230 18.76 16.84 -22.01
CA ALA A 230 17.55 17.07 -21.24
C ALA A 230 17.51 18.51 -20.65
N PRO A 231 16.32 19.13 -20.51
CA PRO A 231 16.22 20.49 -19.99
C PRO A 231 16.90 20.63 -18.62
N GLN A 232 17.69 21.69 -18.43
CA GLN A 232 18.47 21.89 -17.20
C GLN A 232 17.59 21.92 -15.95
N GLU A 233 16.42 22.57 -16.02
CA GLU A 233 15.46 22.61 -14.91
C GLU A 233 14.99 21.20 -14.50
N LEU A 234 14.80 20.30 -15.47
CA LEU A 234 14.42 18.91 -15.21
C LEU A 234 15.56 18.14 -14.53
N ILE A 235 16.80 18.34 -15.00
CA ILE A 235 18.00 17.75 -14.40
C ILE A 235 18.16 18.24 -12.96
N ASP A 236 17.97 19.53 -12.70
CA ASP A 236 18.09 20.12 -11.37
C ASP A 236 17.02 19.58 -10.40
N ARG A 237 15.76 19.52 -10.85
CA ARG A 237 14.68 18.90 -10.06
C ARG A 237 14.94 17.42 -9.79
N ALA A 238 15.36 16.66 -10.80
CA ALA A 238 15.73 15.25 -10.66
C ALA A 238 16.89 15.06 -9.67
N SER A 239 17.94 15.88 -9.79
CA SER A 239 19.11 15.86 -8.90
C SER A 239 18.73 16.16 -7.44
N ALA A 240 17.76 17.03 -7.20
CA ALA A 240 17.29 17.36 -5.86
C ALA A 240 16.43 16.25 -5.21
N ILE A 241 15.66 15.47 -5.99
CA ILE A 241 14.85 14.36 -5.44
C ILE A 241 15.58 13.02 -5.39
N LEU A 242 16.51 12.76 -6.32
CA LEU A 242 17.31 11.54 -6.34
C LEU A 242 18.31 11.63 -5.21
N ASP A 243 18.24 10.70 -4.25
CA ASP A 243 19.12 10.74 -3.09
C ASP A 243 19.47 9.33 -2.61
N GLN A 244 20.61 9.17 -1.95
CA GLN A 244 20.92 7.93 -1.27
C GLN A 244 20.70 8.12 0.23
N PRO A 245 19.76 7.40 0.86
CA PRO A 245 19.46 7.62 2.26
C PRO A 245 20.66 7.26 3.14
N SER A 246 20.91 8.09 4.15
CA SER A 246 22.01 7.90 5.11
C SER A 246 21.81 6.68 6.03
N ARG A 247 20.59 6.16 6.12
CA ARG A 247 20.22 5.00 6.92
C ARG A 247 19.31 4.08 6.10
N GLY A 248 19.62 2.79 6.06
CA GLY A 248 18.87 1.80 5.28
C GLY A 248 19.72 1.14 4.20
N GLY A 249 19.07 0.43 3.28
CA GLY A 249 19.72 -0.10 2.08
C GLY A 249 20.18 1.03 1.15
N ARG A 250 21.07 0.70 0.20
CA ARG A 250 21.60 1.67 -0.76
C ARG A 250 20.62 1.98 -1.90
N HIS A 251 19.54 1.20 -2.04
CA HIS A 251 18.58 1.31 -3.14
C HIS A 251 19.31 1.11 -4.49
N GLU A 252 20.14 0.08 -4.54
CA GLU A 252 20.89 -0.31 -5.73
C GLU A 252 20.10 -1.25 -6.64
N ASP A 253 18.90 -1.66 -6.23
CA ASP A 253 18.02 -2.61 -6.92
C ASP A 253 16.62 -2.04 -7.28
N HIS A 254 16.24 -0.90 -6.72
CA HIS A 254 14.97 -0.23 -6.98
C HIS A 254 15.03 1.26 -6.66
N PHE A 255 14.05 2.02 -7.14
CA PHE A 255 13.71 3.34 -6.63
C PHE A 255 12.74 3.21 -5.45
N HIS A 256 13.05 3.82 -4.30
CA HIS A 256 12.04 4.09 -3.28
C HIS A 256 11.53 5.51 -3.46
N VAL A 257 10.30 5.65 -3.94
CA VAL A 257 9.67 6.94 -4.21
C VAL A 257 8.82 7.36 -3.01
N ARG A 258 8.91 8.63 -2.63
CA ARG A 258 8.01 9.28 -1.67
C ARG A 258 7.43 10.55 -2.24
N ILE A 259 6.12 10.73 -2.13
CA ILE A 259 5.46 12.02 -2.41
C ILE A 259 5.27 12.85 -1.14
N TYR A 260 5.23 14.18 -1.31
CA TYR A 260 4.75 15.08 -0.25
C TYR A 260 3.29 14.78 0.11
N CYS A 261 2.81 15.33 1.22
CA CYS A 261 1.39 15.24 1.55
C CYS A 261 0.52 15.80 0.42
N PRO A 262 -0.54 15.09 0.03
CA PRO A 262 -1.60 15.68 -0.77
C PRO A 262 -2.12 16.97 -0.14
N ALA A 263 -2.49 17.95 -0.97
CA ALA A 263 -2.97 19.24 -0.48
C ALA A 263 -4.21 19.09 0.42
N GLY A 264 -5.16 18.26 0.00
CA GLY A 264 -6.41 17.98 0.73
C GLY A 264 -6.23 17.23 2.05
N ASP A 265 -5.09 16.55 2.23
CA ASP A 265 -4.81 15.78 3.45
C ASP A 265 -4.24 16.64 4.57
N ARG A 266 -3.81 17.87 4.28
CA ARG A 266 -3.33 18.80 5.30
C ARG A 266 -4.52 19.33 6.13
N PRO A 267 -4.37 19.46 7.46
CA PRO A 267 -3.14 19.35 8.23
C PRO A 267 -2.95 17.95 8.87
N ARG A 268 -3.76 16.96 8.46
CA ARG A 268 -3.74 15.61 9.04
C ARG A 268 -2.50 14.83 8.60
N CYS A 269 -2.09 15.02 7.35
CA CYS A 269 -0.81 14.56 6.84
C CYS A 269 0.32 15.51 7.26
N VAL A 270 1.48 14.94 7.57
CA VAL A 270 2.67 15.69 8.02
C VAL A 270 3.88 15.29 7.18
N ASP A 271 4.49 16.29 6.55
CA ASP A 271 5.76 16.18 5.83
C ASP A 271 6.94 16.52 6.74
N ASP A 272 8.13 16.12 6.27
CA ASP A 272 9.43 16.44 6.84
C ASP A 272 10.28 17.20 5.81
N ALA A 273 11.40 17.78 6.23
CA ALA A 273 12.41 18.29 5.29
C ALA A 273 13.00 17.15 4.43
N PRO A 274 13.55 17.44 3.23
CA PRO A 274 13.73 18.75 2.62
C PRO A 274 12.42 19.32 2.09
N TRP A 275 12.47 20.60 1.74
CA TRP A 275 11.40 21.32 1.06
C TRP A 275 11.95 21.82 -0.26
N HIS A 276 11.52 21.20 -1.34
CA HIS A 276 11.95 21.59 -2.68
C HIS A 276 11.31 22.91 -3.09
N ALA A 277 12.03 23.70 -3.89
CA ALA A 277 11.62 25.07 -4.24
C ALA A 277 10.28 25.15 -4.97
N TRP A 278 9.91 24.09 -5.70
CA TRP A 278 8.65 24.00 -6.45
C TRP A 278 7.45 23.52 -5.61
N VAL A 279 7.64 23.25 -4.32
CA VAL A 279 6.57 22.71 -3.47
C VAL A 279 5.95 23.82 -2.65
N ALA A 280 4.66 24.08 -2.91
CA ALA A 280 3.88 25.01 -2.11
C ALA A 280 3.73 24.51 -0.67
N ARG A 281 4.03 25.39 0.29
CA ARG A 281 3.96 25.10 1.72
C ARG A 281 3.00 26.05 2.41
N PRO A 282 1.99 25.53 3.12
CA PRO A 282 1.22 26.37 4.02
C PRO A 282 2.14 26.95 5.10
N SER A 283 2.00 28.24 5.37
CA SER A 283 2.63 28.94 6.48
C SER A 283 2.24 28.31 7.82
N ALA A 284 2.99 28.64 8.87
CA ALA A 284 2.67 28.18 10.21
C ALA A 284 1.27 28.63 10.67
N GLU A 285 0.87 29.84 10.27
CA GLU A 285 -0.45 30.40 10.53
C GLU A 285 -1.55 29.63 9.79
N GLU A 286 -1.40 29.41 8.48
CA GLU A 286 -2.36 28.62 7.69
C GLU A 286 -2.50 27.20 8.26
N LEU A 287 -1.40 26.54 8.64
CA LEU A 287 -1.47 25.24 9.31
C LEU A 287 -2.21 25.29 10.64
N ALA A 288 -2.07 26.36 11.42
CA ALA A 288 -2.79 26.54 12.68
C ALA A 288 -4.29 26.73 12.43
N GLN A 289 -4.66 27.57 11.47
CA GLN A 289 -6.06 27.78 11.05
C GLN A 289 -6.69 26.48 10.54
N MET A 290 -5.98 25.73 9.68
CA MET A 290 -6.40 24.41 9.21
C MET A 290 -6.64 23.42 10.36
N ARG A 291 -5.76 23.40 11.37
CA ARG A 291 -5.91 22.52 12.54
C ARG A 291 -7.13 22.91 13.38
N ALA A 292 -7.36 24.20 13.60
CA ALA A 292 -8.55 24.69 14.30
C ALA A 292 -9.84 24.31 13.54
N ALA A 293 -9.83 24.44 12.21
CA ALA A 293 -10.94 24.03 11.36
C ALA A 293 -11.18 22.50 11.38
N ASP A 294 -10.14 21.67 11.28
CA ASP A 294 -10.26 20.20 11.38
C ASP A 294 -10.81 19.78 12.76
N SER A 295 -10.31 20.40 13.83
CA SER A 295 -10.80 20.18 15.21
C SER A 295 -12.29 20.48 15.32
N SER A 296 -12.73 21.63 14.79
CA SER A 296 -14.13 22.06 14.82
C SER A 296 -15.03 21.10 14.02
N ARG A 297 -14.64 20.74 12.80
CA ARG A 297 -15.39 19.77 11.96
C ARG A 297 -15.49 18.40 12.63
N ARG A 298 -14.43 17.92 13.29
CA ARG A 298 -14.45 16.65 14.04
C ARG A 298 -15.38 16.71 15.25
N ALA A 299 -15.38 17.82 15.97
CA ALA A 299 -16.27 18.04 17.10
C ALA A 299 -17.74 18.03 16.64
N GLU A 300 -18.04 18.70 15.53
CA GLU A 300 -19.37 18.71 14.92
C GLU A 300 -19.80 17.31 14.47
N ARG A 301 -18.96 16.60 13.69
CA ARG A 301 -19.22 15.21 13.28
C ARG A 301 -19.46 14.28 14.47
N ALA A 302 -18.72 14.46 15.56
CA ALA A 302 -18.93 13.69 16.78
C ALA A 302 -20.28 14.00 17.46
N ARG A 303 -20.71 15.27 17.47
CA ARG A 303 -22.03 15.67 17.97
C ARG A 303 -23.14 15.08 17.11
N THR A 304 -23.04 15.18 15.78
CA THR A 304 -24.01 14.61 14.83
C THR A 304 -24.11 13.10 14.96
N ARG A 305 -22.96 12.40 15.06
CA ARG A 305 -22.93 10.95 15.29
C ARG A 305 -23.63 10.56 16.60
N ARG A 306 -23.31 11.24 17.71
CA ARG A 306 -23.97 10.97 19.01
C ARG A 306 -25.48 11.22 18.96
N ARG A 307 -25.92 12.22 18.21
CA ARG A 307 -27.35 12.49 17.99
C ARG A 307 -28.01 11.34 17.21
N ALA A 308 -27.39 10.88 16.13
CA ALA A 308 -27.88 9.76 15.34
C ALA A 308 -27.93 8.45 16.14
N GLU A 309 -26.89 8.13 16.92
CA GLU A 309 -26.85 6.95 17.80
C GLU A 309 -27.95 6.99 18.86
N ARG A 310 -28.24 8.16 19.45
CA ARG A 310 -29.35 8.35 20.40
C ARG A 310 -30.71 8.15 19.74
N GLU A 311 -30.89 8.65 18.52
CA GLU A 311 -32.13 8.47 17.78
C GLU A 311 -32.34 6.99 17.40
N GLU A 312 -31.29 6.30 16.94
CA GLU A 312 -31.35 4.89 16.62
C GLU A 312 -31.66 4.04 17.87
N ALA A 313 -31.06 4.35 19.01
CA ALA A 313 -31.39 3.71 20.29
C ALA A 313 -32.87 3.86 20.65
N ARG A 314 -33.43 5.08 20.53
CA ARG A 314 -34.87 5.34 20.75
C ARG A 314 -35.74 4.56 19.75
N ARG A 315 -35.33 4.46 18.48
CA ARG A 315 -36.06 3.66 17.46
C ARG A 315 -36.03 2.17 17.81
N ARG A 316 -34.89 1.63 18.26
CA ARG A 316 -34.74 0.23 18.70
C ARG A 316 -35.62 -0.08 19.91
N GLU A 317 -35.67 0.82 20.89
CA GLU A 317 -36.52 0.71 22.07
C GLU A 317 -38.02 0.69 21.70
N ARG A 318 -38.47 1.63 20.87
CA ARG A 318 -39.86 1.64 20.35
C ARG A 318 -40.22 0.36 19.60
N ARG A 319 -39.30 -0.21 18.81
CA ARG A 319 -39.51 -1.49 18.12
C ARG A 319 -39.64 -2.65 19.11
N ARG A 320 -38.84 -2.68 20.17
CA ARG A 320 -38.95 -3.70 21.24
C ARG A 320 -40.28 -3.60 21.97
N ALA A 321 -40.68 -2.39 22.37
CA ALA A 321 -41.96 -2.16 23.03
C ALA A 321 -43.16 -2.61 22.17
N ARG A 322 -43.15 -2.29 20.86
CA ARG A 322 -44.19 -2.76 19.93
C ARG A 322 -44.25 -4.28 19.81
N ARG A 323 -43.10 -4.96 19.74
CA ARG A 323 -43.05 -6.43 19.70
C ARG A 323 -43.58 -7.06 21.00
N ALA A 324 -43.23 -6.49 22.15
CA ALA A 324 -43.73 -6.95 23.44
C ALA A 324 -45.26 -6.77 23.55
N ALA A 325 -45.78 -5.61 23.13
CA ALA A 325 -47.22 -5.36 23.10
C ALA A 325 -47.97 -6.32 22.16
N ALA A 326 -47.43 -6.60 20.98
CA ALA A 326 -48.02 -7.57 20.05
C ALA A 326 -48.00 -9.00 20.61
N ALA A 327 -46.93 -9.41 21.30
CA ALA A 327 -46.85 -10.71 21.95
C ALA A 327 -47.86 -10.85 23.10
N ALA A 328 -48.01 -9.80 23.92
CA ALA A 328 -49.01 -9.77 24.99
C ALA A 328 -50.44 -9.88 24.44
N ALA A 329 -50.76 -9.15 23.37
CA ALA A 329 -52.06 -9.22 22.71
C ALA A 329 -52.36 -10.61 22.12
N ALA A 330 -51.35 -11.29 21.55
CA ALA A 330 -51.50 -12.64 21.04
C ALA A 330 -51.74 -13.67 22.16
N ALA A 331 -51.07 -13.52 23.31
CA ALA A 331 -51.30 -14.38 24.47
C ALA A 331 -52.73 -14.23 25.02
N THR A 332 -53.22 -12.98 25.14
CA THR A 332 -54.60 -12.75 25.58
C THR A 332 -55.66 -13.29 24.62
N ALA A 333 -55.38 -13.30 23.31
CA ALA A 333 -56.29 -13.86 22.31
C ALA A 333 -56.32 -15.40 22.33
N SER A 334 -55.21 -16.04 22.74
CA SER A 334 -55.13 -17.50 22.92
C SER A 334 -55.97 -17.98 24.09
N ASP A 335 -55.91 -17.29 25.24
CA ASP A 335 -56.68 -17.65 26.44
C ASP A 335 -58.19 -17.52 26.24
N THR A 336 -58.65 -16.62 25.35
CA THR A 336 -60.08 -16.45 25.05
C THR A 336 -60.68 -17.54 24.16
N VAL A 337 -59.89 -18.45 23.58
CA VAL A 337 -60.39 -19.50 22.67
C VAL A 337 -60.58 -20.86 23.38
N GLU A 338 -60.07 -21.04 24.60
CA GLU A 338 -60.23 -22.30 25.37
C GLU A 338 -61.54 -22.39 26.20
N GLU A 339 -62.36 -21.33 26.29
CA GLU A 339 -63.68 -21.36 26.95
C GLU A 339 -64.85 -21.59 25.98
N ILE A 340 -64.83 -22.69 25.20
CA ILE A 340 -66.06 -23.23 24.61
C ILE A 340 -66.40 -24.54 25.33
N PRO A 341 -67.44 -24.57 26.22
CA PRO A 341 -67.86 -25.80 26.86
C PRO A 341 -68.47 -26.73 25.81
N GLY A 342 -67.98 -27.98 25.77
CA GLY A 342 -68.58 -29.06 24.99
C GLY A 342 -70.03 -29.29 25.42
N GLY A 343 -70.93 -29.23 24.45
CA GLY A 343 -72.32 -29.68 24.56
C GLY A 343 -72.46 -31.18 24.32
#